data_AF-A0A3N5PW20-F1
#
_entry.id   AF-A0A3N5PW20-F1
#
_cell.length_a   1.000
_cell.length_b   1.000
_cell.length_c   1.000
_cell.angle_alpha   90.00
_cell.angle_beta   90.00
_cell.angle_gamma   90.00
#
_symmetry.space_group_name_H-M   'P 1'
#
loop_
_entity.id
_entity.type
_entity.pdbx_description
1 polymer ?
#
loop_
_entity_poly.entity_id
_entity_poly.type
_entity_poly.pdbx_seq_one_letter_code
_entity_poly.pdbx_strand_id
1 'polypeptide(L)'
;MHSKKFFRVLAMAVALMVAGVAGVMGQTPDTPISSRGIVPIFYDVGPAGNVTCDQAGVYEIGSVRFQDSNQYAGTAGPITWSTTDSKYVVWDGVHGGLAIILKGGSGANVYKYDANYTYDSGLASPPNQANIVPELSNVIFCWNPSERACEWIGESAWAAGIRYSTGGSWSTYTPYVTGSTVTLYAGETNEAGTVHFSASIDGYVTITIELNDGWRFEDVEENFKIQDYATAPSGNPAPGLFAYKGNATEDSFSIVVPAADYYGVHINVEWERCE
;
A
#
# COMPACT_ATOMS: atom_id res chain seq x y z
N MET A 1 5.14 -70.56 29.27
CA MET A 1 3.77 -70.74 29.78
C MET A 1 3.15 -69.36 29.94
N HIS A 2 2.38 -68.85 28.97
CA HIS A 2 0.95 -69.07 28.70
C HIS A 2 0.00 -68.44 29.72
N SER A 3 -0.89 -67.58 29.19
CA SER A 3 -2.20 -67.17 29.72
C SER A 3 -2.18 -66.20 30.91
N LYS A 4 -3.09 -65.22 31.05
CA LYS A 4 -4.43 -65.04 30.47
C LYS A 4 -4.88 -63.58 30.69
N LYS A 5 -5.65 -63.07 29.73
CA LYS A 5 -6.42 -61.81 29.77
C LYS A 5 -7.40 -61.81 30.96
N PHE A 6 -7.67 -60.63 31.55
CA PHE A 6 -9.03 -60.30 32.02
C PHE A 6 -9.29 -58.78 31.99
N PHE A 7 -10.48 -58.47 31.46
CA PHE A 7 -11.08 -57.19 31.11
C PHE A 7 -11.72 -56.52 32.33
N ARG A 8 -11.79 -55.17 32.34
CA ARG A 8 -12.84 -54.28 32.95
C ARG A 8 -12.40 -52.82 32.75
N VAL A 9 -12.77 -52.15 31.65
CA VAL A 9 -13.93 -51.23 31.52
C VAL A 9 -14.16 -50.33 32.74
N LEU A 10 -13.78 -49.04 32.65
CA LEU A 10 -14.57 -47.94 33.20
C LEU A 10 -14.12 -46.55 32.66
N ALA A 11 -15.11 -45.72 32.36
CA ALA A 11 -15.11 -44.25 32.37
C ALA A 11 -14.39 -43.47 31.25
N MET A 12 -15.09 -43.38 30.12
CA MET A 12 -15.53 -42.13 29.46
C MET A 12 -15.11 -40.81 30.13
N ALA A 13 -14.26 -40.04 29.46
CA ALA A 13 -14.17 -38.59 29.60
C ALA A 13 -14.07 -37.99 28.19
N VAL A 14 -15.23 -37.79 27.57
CA VAL A 14 -15.35 -36.96 26.37
C VAL A 14 -15.22 -35.51 26.87
N ALA A 15 -14.04 -34.94 26.72
CA ALA A 15 -13.85 -33.50 26.89
C ALA A 15 -14.55 -32.81 25.71
N LEU A 16 -15.79 -32.38 25.96
CA LEU A 16 -16.53 -31.48 25.09
C LEU A 16 -15.80 -30.13 25.12
N MET A 17 -14.84 -29.92 24.21
CA MET A 17 -14.38 -28.57 23.90
C MET A 17 -15.54 -27.85 23.21
N VAL A 18 -16.33 -27.13 23.98
CA VAL A 18 -17.18 -26.07 23.44
C VAL A 18 -16.23 -25.01 22.93
N ALA A 19 -15.91 -25.08 21.63
CA ALA A 19 -15.42 -23.92 20.92
C ALA A 19 -16.47 -22.83 21.11
N GLY A 20 -16.13 -21.79 21.87
CA GLY A 20 -16.91 -20.56 21.91
C GLY A 20 -16.93 -20.01 20.49
N VAL A 21 -18.01 -20.26 19.77
CA VAL A 21 -18.40 -19.43 18.64
C VAL A 21 -18.70 -18.08 19.28
N ALA A 22 -17.74 -17.16 19.21
CA ALA A 22 -18.05 -15.75 19.35
C ALA A 22 -19.18 -15.50 18.35
N GLY A 23 -20.39 -15.28 18.87
CA GLY A 23 -21.55 -15.02 18.04
C GLY A 23 -21.19 -13.88 17.10
N VAL A 24 -21.18 -14.15 15.80
CA VAL A 24 -21.27 -13.10 14.80
C VAL A 24 -22.63 -12.45 15.05
N MET A 25 -22.63 -11.39 15.86
CA MET A 25 -23.84 -10.68 16.26
C MET A 25 -24.50 -10.12 14.98
N GLY A 26 -25.82 -10.27 14.91
CA GLY A 26 -26.62 -10.35 13.68
C GLY A 26 -26.48 -9.17 12.73
N GLN A 27 -25.59 -9.30 11.76
CA GLN A 27 -25.59 -8.49 10.54
C GLN A 27 -26.67 -9.05 9.61
N THR A 28 -27.79 -8.35 9.47
CA THR A 28 -28.86 -8.73 8.55
C THR A 28 -28.94 -7.75 7.38
N PRO A 29 -29.07 -8.21 6.14
CA PRO A 29 -29.42 -7.34 5.02
C PRO A 29 -30.68 -6.51 5.32
N ASP A 30 -30.70 -5.25 4.89
CA ASP A 30 -31.81 -4.32 5.18
C ASP A 30 -32.14 -3.43 3.97
N THR A 31 -33.05 -2.48 4.19
CA THR A 31 -33.54 -1.49 3.24
C THR A 31 -33.27 -0.08 3.76
N PRO A 32 -33.23 0.94 2.88
CA PRO A 32 -33.35 0.85 1.42
C PRO A 32 -32.08 0.34 0.75
N ILE A 33 -32.24 -0.40 -0.35
CA ILE A 33 -31.15 -0.73 -1.27
C ILE A 33 -30.77 0.55 -2.01
N SER A 34 -29.48 0.82 -2.15
CA SER A 34 -29.01 2.03 -2.84
C SER A 34 -29.31 2.00 -4.35
N SER A 35 -29.15 3.13 -5.03
CA SER A 35 -29.38 3.24 -6.48
C SER A 35 -28.41 2.39 -7.30
N ARG A 36 -27.23 2.06 -6.75
CA ARG A 36 -26.28 1.10 -7.35
C ARG A 36 -26.56 -0.36 -6.99
N GLY A 37 -27.62 -0.65 -6.24
CA GLY A 37 -27.96 -2.01 -5.84
C GLY A 37 -27.20 -2.51 -4.60
N ILE A 38 -26.57 -1.62 -3.83
CA ILE A 38 -25.87 -1.99 -2.60
C ILE A 38 -26.91 -2.23 -1.51
N VAL A 39 -26.95 -3.45 -1.00
CA VAL A 39 -27.81 -3.84 0.12
C VAL A 39 -27.10 -3.48 1.42
N PRO A 40 -27.66 -2.58 2.26
CA PRO A 40 -27.04 -2.24 3.53
C PRO A 40 -27.11 -3.40 4.50
N ILE A 41 -26.20 -3.38 5.47
CA ILE A 41 -26.25 -4.24 6.64
C ILE A 41 -26.85 -3.43 7.78
N PHE A 42 -27.90 -3.96 8.40
CA PHE A 42 -28.50 -3.39 9.61
C PHE A 42 -27.67 -3.68 10.84
N TYR A 43 -27.53 -2.67 11.69
CA TYR A 43 -26.92 -2.75 13.01
C TYR A 43 -27.85 -2.14 14.05
N ASP A 44 -28.17 -2.91 15.08
CA ASP A 44 -28.88 -2.47 16.29
C ASP A 44 -28.01 -2.55 17.56
N VAL A 45 -26.73 -2.90 17.42
CA VAL A 45 -25.82 -3.10 18.56
C VAL A 45 -25.36 -1.75 19.17
N GLY A 46 -25.43 -1.65 20.51
CA GLY A 46 -24.96 -0.49 21.29
C GLY A 46 -26.08 0.43 21.79
N PRO A 47 -25.76 1.47 22.59
CA PRO A 47 -26.74 2.42 23.11
C PRO A 47 -27.34 3.22 21.95
N ALA A 48 -28.48 2.74 21.47
CA ALA A 48 -29.25 3.26 20.34
C ALA A 48 -28.52 3.21 18.98
N GLY A 49 -27.90 2.08 18.58
CA GLY A 49 -27.47 1.88 17.18
C GLY A 49 -26.38 2.82 16.67
N ASN A 50 -25.44 3.20 17.53
CA ASN A 50 -24.32 4.10 17.22
C ASN A 50 -23.08 3.33 16.75
N VAL A 51 -23.10 2.86 15.49
CA VAL A 51 -22.02 2.08 14.88
C VAL A 51 -20.75 2.92 14.70
N THR A 52 -19.58 2.34 14.96
CA THR A 52 -18.25 2.93 14.69
C THR A 52 -17.60 2.34 13.43
N CYS A 53 -16.55 2.98 12.90
CA CYS A 53 -15.80 2.44 11.76
C CYS A 53 -15.23 1.04 12.04
N ASP A 54 -14.69 0.82 13.24
CA ASP A 54 -14.16 -0.50 13.66
C ASP A 54 -15.22 -1.60 13.67
N GLN A 55 -16.49 -1.24 13.93
CA GLN A 55 -17.62 -2.17 13.87
C GLN A 55 -18.09 -2.41 12.44
N ALA A 56 -17.95 -1.41 11.56
CA ALA A 56 -18.29 -1.53 10.15
C ALA A 56 -17.24 -2.36 9.38
N GLY A 57 -15.96 -2.32 9.74
CA GLY A 57 -14.91 -3.09 9.10
C GLY A 57 -13.51 -2.56 9.43
N VAL A 58 -12.52 -2.97 8.64
CA VAL A 58 -11.15 -2.46 8.74
C VAL A 58 -11.02 -1.26 7.80
N TYR A 59 -11.04 -0.07 8.38
CA TYR A 59 -10.88 1.20 7.67
C TYR A 59 -9.80 2.04 8.34
N GLU A 60 -8.93 2.68 7.57
CA GLU A 60 -7.82 3.50 8.07
C GLU A 60 -8.29 4.84 8.64
N ILE A 61 -9.33 5.43 8.05
CA ILE A 61 -9.79 6.78 8.37
C ILE A 61 -11.30 6.80 8.59
N GLY A 62 -11.75 7.55 9.59
CA GLY A 62 -13.17 7.81 9.86
C GLY A 62 -13.47 9.31 9.96
N SER A 63 -14.61 9.73 9.44
CA SER A 63 -15.09 11.11 9.59
C SER A 63 -15.55 11.37 11.01
N VAL A 64 -15.61 12.66 11.39
CA VAL A 64 -16.39 13.08 12.55
C VAL A 64 -17.86 12.77 12.30
N ARG A 65 -18.60 12.48 13.37
CA ARG A 65 -20.06 12.32 13.33
C ARG A 65 -20.71 13.63 12.91
N PHE A 66 -21.48 13.60 11.83
CA PHE A 66 -22.36 14.72 11.47
C PHE A 66 -23.69 14.55 12.22
N GLN A 67 -23.89 15.30 13.31
CA GLN A 67 -24.94 15.03 14.32
C GLN A 67 -26.22 15.88 14.17
N ASP A 68 -26.27 16.82 13.24
CA ASP A 68 -27.38 17.78 13.16
C ASP A 68 -28.26 17.56 11.93
N SER A 69 -29.57 17.61 12.14
CA SER A 69 -30.61 17.58 11.10
C SER A 69 -30.53 18.76 10.12
N ASN A 70 -29.61 19.72 10.33
CA ASN A 70 -29.42 20.90 9.48
C ASN A 70 -28.17 20.80 8.58
N GLN A 71 -27.37 19.74 8.71
CA GLN A 71 -26.21 19.53 7.85
C GLN A 71 -26.59 18.64 6.66
N TYR A 72 -26.96 19.29 5.56
CA TYR A 72 -27.43 18.62 4.35
C TYR A 72 -26.35 18.36 3.31
N ALA A 73 -25.10 18.76 3.56
CA ALA A 73 -23.96 18.52 2.69
C ALA A 73 -22.63 18.70 3.43
N GLY A 74 -21.57 18.12 2.88
CA GLY A 74 -20.22 18.29 3.39
C GLY A 74 -19.17 17.49 2.64
N THR A 75 -17.97 17.43 3.24
CA THR A 75 -16.87 16.61 2.77
C THR A 75 -16.33 15.73 3.91
N ALA A 76 -15.88 14.53 3.56
CA ALA A 76 -15.19 13.59 4.43
C ALA A 76 -13.97 13.05 3.68
N GLY A 77 -12.83 13.70 3.86
CA GLY A 77 -11.63 13.42 3.07
C GLY A 77 -11.90 13.61 1.57
N PRO A 78 -11.69 12.59 0.72
CA PRO A 78 -11.91 12.67 -0.73
C PRO A 78 -13.40 12.57 -1.13
N ILE A 79 -14.30 12.36 -0.17
CA ILE A 79 -15.73 12.13 -0.43
C ILE A 79 -16.50 13.43 -0.22
N THR A 80 -17.22 13.86 -1.25
CA THR A 80 -18.26 14.88 -1.15
C THR A 80 -19.61 14.19 -0.95
N TRP A 81 -20.50 14.81 -0.18
CA TRP A 81 -21.82 14.22 0.06
C TRP A 81 -22.88 15.29 0.31
N SER A 82 -24.13 14.91 0.07
CA SER A 82 -25.31 15.70 0.43
C SER A 82 -26.52 14.82 0.72
N THR A 83 -27.60 15.44 1.18
CA THR A 83 -28.85 14.74 1.49
C THR A 83 -30.02 15.30 0.69
N THR A 84 -30.94 14.41 0.31
CA THR A 84 -32.28 14.77 -0.17
C THR A 84 -33.31 14.50 0.93
N ASP A 85 -34.20 15.47 1.17
CA ASP A 85 -35.26 15.42 2.19
C ASP A 85 -34.77 15.08 3.61
N SER A 86 -33.51 15.42 3.93
CA SER A 86 -32.86 15.13 5.23
C SER A 86 -32.76 13.63 5.55
N LYS A 87 -32.98 12.75 4.55
CA LYS A 87 -33.17 11.30 4.74
C LYS A 87 -32.24 10.46 3.89
N TYR A 88 -32.08 10.85 2.63
CA TYR A 88 -31.34 10.06 1.65
C TYR A 88 -29.99 10.70 1.38
N VAL A 89 -28.91 9.95 1.49
CA VAL A 89 -27.55 10.40 1.20
C VAL A 89 -27.20 10.11 -0.25
N VAL A 90 -26.54 11.09 -0.88
CA VAL A 90 -25.77 10.95 -2.11
C VAL A 90 -24.32 11.28 -1.81
N TRP A 91 -23.40 10.53 -2.41
CA TRP A 91 -21.97 10.78 -2.27
C TRP A 91 -21.24 10.61 -3.60
N ASP A 92 -20.12 11.30 -3.73
CA ASP A 92 -19.20 11.25 -4.86
C ASP A 92 -17.76 11.39 -4.33
N GLY A 93 -16.86 10.51 -4.76
CA GLY A 93 -15.45 10.55 -4.37
C GLY A 93 -14.67 9.29 -4.71
N VAL A 94 -13.34 9.36 -4.64
CA VAL A 94 -12.42 8.25 -4.91
C VAL A 94 -11.87 7.69 -3.60
N HIS A 95 -11.82 6.36 -3.45
CA HIS A 95 -11.40 5.68 -2.23
C HIS A 95 -10.89 4.25 -2.50
N GLY A 96 -10.08 3.70 -1.59
CA GLY A 96 -9.61 2.30 -1.65
C GLY A 96 -10.60 1.30 -1.04
N GLY A 97 -11.67 1.82 -0.46
CA GLY A 97 -12.75 1.08 0.18
C GLY A 97 -13.51 2.05 1.07
N LEU A 98 -14.83 1.88 1.16
CA LEU A 98 -15.70 2.81 1.88
C LEU A 98 -16.81 2.08 2.63
N ALA A 99 -17.07 2.50 3.86
CA ALA A 99 -18.33 2.26 4.55
C ALA A 99 -19.01 3.58 4.88
N ILE A 100 -20.32 3.66 4.61
CA ILE A 100 -21.16 4.79 5.01
C ILE A 100 -22.18 4.30 6.02
N ILE A 101 -22.11 4.86 7.22
CA ILE A 101 -22.98 4.53 8.35
C ILE A 101 -24.06 5.60 8.45
N LEU A 102 -25.31 5.20 8.23
CA LEU A 102 -26.48 6.09 8.25
C LEU A 102 -27.41 5.73 9.40
N LYS A 103 -27.60 6.69 10.30
CA LYS A 103 -28.42 6.50 11.49
C LYS A 103 -29.64 7.41 11.48
N GLY A 104 -30.79 6.80 11.70
CA GLY A 104 -32.05 7.46 12.02
C GLY A 104 -32.88 6.52 12.88
N GLY A 105 -33.49 7.02 13.96
CA GLY A 105 -34.20 6.17 14.92
C GLY A 105 -33.29 5.29 15.77
N SER A 106 -33.63 4.01 15.96
CA SER A 106 -32.98 3.10 16.92
C SER A 106 -31.78 2.31 16.37
N GLY A 107 -31.67 2.17 15.05
CA GLY A 107 -30.61 1.40 14.39
C GLY A 107 -29.82 2.24 13.37
N ALA A 108 -28.89 1.59 12.67
CA ALA A 108 -28.13 2.16 11.57
C ALA A 108 -28.00 1.18 10.41
N ASN A 109 -27.95 1.73 9.19
CA ASN A 109 -27.57 1.02 7.99
C ASN A 109 -26.11 1.29 7.67
N VAL A 110 -25.38 0.25 7.29
CA VAL A 110 -24.00 0.36 6.82
C VAL A 110 -23.92 -0.12 5.38
N TYR A 111 -23.64 0.80 4.47
CA TYR A 111 -23.37 0.53 3.07
C TYR A 111 -21.87 0.37 2.87
N LYS A 112 -21.44 -0.72 2.22
CA LYS A 112 -20.02 -1.01 1.98
C LYS A 112 -19.73 -1.00 0.48
N TYR A 113 -18.61 -0.41 0.13
CA TYR A 113 -18.15 -0.24 -1.25
C TYR A 113 -16.70 -0.71 -1.34
N ASP A 114 -16.40 -1.45 -2.40
CA ASP A 114 -15.02 -1.66 -2.86
C ASP A 114 -14.54 -0.43 -3.66
N ALA A 115 -13.27 -0.42 -4.07
CA ALA A 115 -12.65 0.71 -4.76
C ALA A 115 -13.25 1.04 -6.15
N ASN A 116 -14.13 0.20 -6.72
CA ASN A 116 -14.68 0.43 -8.07
C ASN A 116 -15.88 1.38 -8.10
N TYR A 117 -16.38 1.79 -6.93
CA TYR A 117 -17.49 2.73 -6.83
C TYR A 117 -16.95 4.13 -6.55
N THR A 118 -17.36 5.10 -7.36
CA THR A 118 -17.01 6.52 -7.15
C THR A 118 -18.21 7.40 -6.84
N TYR A 119 -19.42 6.81 -6.89
CA TYR A 119 -20.67 7.52 -6.69
C TYR A 119 -21.80 6.55 -6.37
N ASP A 120 -22.65 6.93 -5.42
CA ASP A 120 -23.94 6.29 -5.17
C ASP A 120 -24.95 7.26 -4.52
N SER A 121 -26.23 6.90 -4.56
CA SER A 121 -27.31 7.70 -4.01
C SER A 121 -28.47 6.83 -3.52
N GLY A 122 -29.38 7.43 -2.75
CA GLY A 122 -30.53 6.71 -2.20
C GLY A 122 -30.20 5.86 -0.99
N LEU A 123 -28.99 6.02 -0.42
CA LEU A 123 -28.63 5.43 0.85
C LEU A 123 -29.49 6.07 1.94
N ALA A 124 -30.01 5.30 2.89
CA ALA A 124 -30.71 5.87 4.03
C ALA A 124 -30.55 5.04 5.30
N SER A 125 -31.00 5.61 6.41
CA SER A 125 -31.15 4.85 7.65
C SER A 125 -32.28 3.80 7.56
N PRO A 126 -32.32 2.83 8.49
CA PRO A 126 -33.35 1.79 8.50
C PRO A 126 -34.76 2.38 8.63
N PRO A 127 -35.75 1.90 7.86
CA PRO A 127 -37.15 2.28 8.06
C PRO A 127 -37.65 1.89 9.46
N ASN A 128 -38.58 2.68 9.99
CA ASN A 128 -39.30 2.30 11.20
C ASN A 128 -40.35 1.20 10.92
N GLN A 129 -41.09 0.76 11.96
CA GLN A 129 -42.12 -0.28 11.83
C GLN A 129 -43.26 0.08 10.86
N ALA A 130 -43.45 1.35 10.53
CA ALA A 130 -44.42 1.82 9.53
C ALA A 130 -43.81 1.88 8.12
N ASN A 131 -42.61 1.34 7.91
CA ASN A 131 -41.84 1.38 6.67
C ASN A 131 -41.53 2.82 6.20
N ILE A 132 -41.37 3.74 7.14
CA ILE A 132 -41.00 5.13 6.87
C ILE A 132 -39.53 5.32 7.21
N VAL A 133 -38.76 5.83 6.25
CA VAL A 133 -37.37 6.25 6.46
C VAL A 133 -37.35 7.50 7.35
N PRO A 134 -36.74 7.44 8.55
CA PRO A 134 -36.62 8.58 9.44
C PRO A 134 -35.56 9.57 8.95
N GLU A 135 -35.64 10.81 9.45
CA GLU A 135 -34.58 11.80 9.26
C GLU A 135 -33.25 11.31 9.85
N LEU A 136 -32.16 11.72 9.20
CA LEU A 136 -30.81 11.38 9.64
C LEU A 136 -30.47 12.12 10.92
N SER A 137 -29.94 11.37 11.88
CA SER A 137 -29.38 11.86 13.15
C SER A 137 -27.87 11.70 13.22
N ASN A 138 -27.30 10.86 12.35
CA ASN A 138 -25.86 10.70 12.23
C ASN A 138 -25.48 10.16 10.85
N VAL A 139 -24.41 10.70 10.28
CA VAL A 139 -23.72 10.20 9.09
C VAL A 139 -22.23 10.06 9.42
N ILE A 140 -21.65 8.91 9.12
CA ILE A 140 -20.21 8.65 9.29
C ILE A 140 -19.68 7.99 8.01
N PHE A 141 -18.56 8.49 7.53
CA PHE A 141 -17.80 7.90 6.43
C PHE A 141 -16.55 7.24 7.00
N CYS A 142 -16.30 5.99 6.62
CA CYS A 142 -15.10 5.24 6.99
C CYS A 142 -14.44 4.79 5.70
N TRP A 143 -13.21 5.22 5.43
CA TRP A 143 -12.56 4.93 4.15
C TRP A 143 -11.11 4.50 4.31
N ASN A 144 -10.65 3.74 3.33
CA ASN A 144 -9.23 3.58 3.04
C ASN A 144 -8.86 4.60 1.97
N PRO A 145 -7.67 5.21 2.03
CA PRO A 145 -7.16 5.96 0.90
C PRO A 145 -7.23 5.08 -0.35
N SER A 146 -7.60 5.64 -1.50
CA SER A 146 -7.33 4.92 -2.74
C SER A 146 -5.84 4.64 -2.78
N GLU A 147 -5.44 3.41 -3.11
CA GLU A 147 -4.08 3.21 -3.60
C GLU A 147 -3.93 4.24 -4.72
N ARG A 148 -3.07 5.24 -4.51
CA ARG A 148 -2.74 6.17 -5.57
C ARG A 148 -2.31 5.30 -6.74
N ALA A 149 -2.90 5.52 -7.91
CA ALA A 149 -2.43 4.86 -9.12
C ALA A 149 -1.05 5.44 -9.43
N CYS A 150 -0.04 4.91 -8.75
CA CYS A 150 1.33 5.29 -8.95
C CYS A 150 1.88 4.39 -10.06
N GLU A 151 2.36 5.01 -11.11
CA GLU A 151 3.09 4.33 -12.16
C GLU A 151 4.58 4.37 -11.83
N TRP A 152 5.25 3.22 -11.98
CA TRP A 152 6.70 3.16 -11.89
C TRP A 152 7.30 3.40 -13.27
N ILE A 153 8.12 4.45 -13.37
CA ILE A 153 8.72 4.89 -14.64
C ILE A 153 10.20 4.53 -14.63
N GLY A 154 10.57 3.59 -15.49
CA GLY A 154 11.95 3.11 -15.65
C GLY A 154 12.89 4.18 -16.19
N GLU A 155 14.09 4.24 -15.62
CA GLU A 155 15.17 5.15 -15.98
C GLU A 155 16.54 4.46 -15.85
N SER A 156 17.50 4.93 -16.66
CA SER A 156 18.91 4.54 -16.51
C SER A 156 19.59 5.48 -15.54
N ALA A 157 20.38 4.94 -14.60
CA ALA A 157 21.08 5.71 -13.59
C ALA A 157 22.59 5.41 -13.52
N TRP A 158 23.41 6.44 -13.39
CA TRP A 158 24.86 6.33 -13.31
C TRP A 158 25.42 7.06 -12.09
N ALA A 159 26.41 6.46 -11.43
CA ALA A 159 27.13 7.12 -10.35
C ALA A 159 27.85 8.38 -10.88
N ALA A 160 27.80 9.47 -10.12
CA ALA A 160 28.40 10.73 -10.51
C ALA A 160 29.92 10.57 -10.74
N GLY A 161 30.41 11.16 -11.82
CA GLY A 161 31.79 10.98 -12.22
C GLY A 161 32.12 11.66 -13.54
N ILE A 162 33.18 11.17 -14.18
CA ILE A 162 33.69 11.69 -15.46
C ILE A 162 32.99 10.94 -16.59
N ARG A 163 32.65 11.64 -17.68
CA ARG A 163 32.02 11.04 -18.86
C ARG A 163 32.96 10.05 -19.55
N TYR A 164 32.43 8.89 -19.94
CA TYR A 164 33.11 7.90 -20.80
C TYR A 164 33.45 8.48 -22.18
N SER A 165 32.53 9.25 -22.75
CA SER A 165 32.72 9.96 -24.01
C SER A 165 32.09 11.36 -23.95
N THR A 166 32.68 12.31 -24.67
CA THR A 166 32.19 13.69 -24.73
C THR A 166 31.01 13.88 -25.70
N GLY A 167 30.53 12.82 -26.35
CA GLY A 167 29.45 12.89 -27.34
C GLY A 167 28.57 11.64 -27.36
N GLY A 168 27.25 11.85 -27.41
CA GLY A 168 26.25 10.81 -27.67
C GLY A 168 25.78 10.00 -26.44
N SER A 169 26.68 9.65 -25.51
CA SER A 169 26.31 8.87 -24.31
C SER A 169 26.54 9.63 -23.01
N TRP A 170 25.49 9.66 -22.20
CA TRP A 170 25.38 9.91 -20.76
C TRP A 170 26.47 9.50 -19.80
N SER A 171 27.03 8.33 -20.08
CA SER A 171 27.55 7.45 -19.06
C SER A 171 28.78 8.02 -18.37
N THR A 172 28.88 7.79 -17.07
CA THR A 172 29.98 8.25 -16.23
C THR A 172 30.71 7.09 -15.57
N TYR A 173 31.99 7.28 -15.30
CA TYR A 173 32.77 6.47 -14.39
C TYR A 173 33.28 7.32 -13.24
N THR A 174 33.35 6.74 -12.05
CA THR A 174 33.75 7.42 -10.82
C THR A 174 35.19 7.04 -10.47
N PRO A 175 36.11 8.02 -10.33
CA PRO A 175 37.41 7.78 -9.72
C PRO A 175 37.24 7.28 -8.28
N TYR A 176 37.87 6.16 -7.96
CA TYR A 176 37.79 5.59 -6.62
C TYR A 176 38.55 6.46 -5.62
N VAL A 177 37.86 6.84 -4.55
CA VAL A 177 38.43 7.49 -3.38
C VAL A 177 37.93 6.73 -2.17
N THR A 178 38.84 6.25 -1.33
CA THR A 178 38.48 5.46 -0.15
C THR A 178 37.48 6.19 0.75
N GLY A 179 36.36 5.54 1.05
CA GLY A 179 35.32 6.04 1.93
C GLY A 179 34.44 7.13 1.30
N SER A 180 34.55 7.38 -0.01
CA SER A 180 33.74 8.40 -0.67
C SER A 180 32.32 7.93 -0.95
N THR A 181 31.42 8.90 -1.03
CA THR A 181 30.05 8.70 -1.51
C THR A 181 29.78 9.69 -2.62
N VAL A 182 29.16 9.22 -3.70
CA VAL A 182 28.76 10.05 -4.83
C VAL A 182 27.26 9.89 -5.10
N THR A 183 26.65 10.89 -5.72
CA THR A 183 25.24 10.82 -6.11
C THR A 183 25.04 9.79 -7.23
N LEU A 184 23.92 9.08 -7.20
CA LEU A 184 23.42 8.27 -8.31
C LEU A 184 22.40 9.11 -9.10
N TYR A 185 22.72 9.45 -10.34
CA TYR A 185 21.85 10.27 -11.19
C TYR A 185 21.09 9.39 -12.19
N ALA A 186 19.75 9.41 -12.12
CA ALA A 186 18.84 8.83 -13.11
C ALA A 186 18.43 9.88 -14.16
N GLY A 187 18.37 9.47 -15.44
CA GLY A 187 17.98 10.38 -16.52
C GLY A 187 18.87 11.64 -16.61
N GLU A 188 20.18 11.49 -16.39
CA GLU A 188 21.21 12.55 -16.37
C GLU A 188 21.17 13.51 -15.16
N THR A 189 20.00 13.86 -14.61
CA THR A 189 19.90 14.93 -13.59
C THR A 189 19.11 14.58 -12.33
N ASN A 190 18.31 13.52 -12.30
CA ASN A 190 17.49 13.21 -11.13
C ASN A 190 18.31 12.44 -10.08
N GLU A 191 18.29 12.88 -8.82
CA GLU A 191 19.01 12.21 -7.74
C GLU A 191 18.22 10.98 -7.27
N ALA A 192 18.56 9.82 -7.82
CA ALA A 192 17.92 8.54 -7.49
C ALA A 192 18.45 7.90 -6.22
N GLY A 193 19.63 8.33 -5.74
CA GLY A 193 20.26 7.75 -4.56
C GLY A 193 21.72 8.12 -4.44
N THR A 194 22.49 7.26 -3.77
CA THR A 194 23.93 7.40 -3.59
C THR A 194 24.68 6.09 -3.84
N VAL A 195 25.97 6.22 -4.12
CA VAL A 195 26.91 5.11 -4.26
C VAL A 195 28.09 5.36 -3.32
N HIS A 196 28.25 4.51 -2.31
CA HIS A 196 29.34 4.55 -1.34
C HIS A 196 30.43 3.53 -1.70
N PHE A 197 31.69 3.98 -1.66
CA PHE A 197 32.88 3.15 -1.85
C PHE A 197 33.61 2.99 -0.52
N SER A 198 33.58 1.79 0.04
CA SER A 198 34.30 1.48 1.28
C SER A 198 35.83 1.54 1.11
N ALA A 199 36.57 1.41 2.22
CA ALA A 199 38.01 1.20 2.16
C ALA A 199 38.37 -0.15 1.54
N SER A 200 39.52 -0.20 0.88
CA SER A 200 40.00 -1.47 0.34
C SER A 200 40.50 -2.38 1.46
N ILE A 201 39.95 -3.59 1.55
CA ILE A 201 40.35 -4.64 2.49
C ILE A 201 40.75 -5.84 1.65
N ASP A 202 42.00 -6.31 1.81
CA ASP A 202 42.56 -7.45 1.08
C ASP A 202 42.44 -7.36 -0.45
N GLY A 203 42.51 -6.13 -0.99
CA GLY A 203 42.41 -5.88 -2.43
C GLY A 203 40.99 -5.86 -2.98
N TYR A 204 39.98 -5.77 -2.12
CA TYR A 204 38.57 -5.65 -2.50
C TYR A 204 37.94 -4.39 -1.92
N VAL A 205 36.92 -3.86 -2.60
CA VAL A 205 36.10 -2.73 -2.19
C VAL A 205 34.64 -3.20 -2.17
N THR A 206 33.93 -2.88 -1.09
CA THR A 206 32.46 -2.96 -1.05
C THR A 206 31.88 -1.67 -1.63
N ILE A 207 31.02 -1.81 -2.63
CA ILE A 207 30.22 -0.73 -3.22
C ILE A 207 28.79 -0.90 -2.73
N THR A 208 28.25 0.14 -2.11
CA THR A 208 26.88 0.16 -1.57
C THR A 208 26.07 1.19 -2.33
N ILE A 209 24.92 0.78 -2.87
CA ILE A 209 23.92 1.64 -3.48
C ILE A 209 22.78 1.80 -2.48
N GLU A 210 22.35 3.04 -2.27
CA GLU A 210 21.18 3.38 -1.45
C GLU A 210 20.28 4.28 -2.28
N LEU A 211 19.05 3.84 -2.54
CA LEU A 211 18.06 4.60 -3.30
C LEU A 211 17.30 5.56 -2.39
N ASN A 212 16.94 6.73 -2.92
CA ASN A 212 16.13 7.71 -2.22
C ASN A 212 14.65 7.26 -2.16
N ASP A 213 13.89 7.79 -1.20
CA ASP A 213 12.44 7.61 -1.15
C ASP A 213 11.78 7.95 -2.49
N GLY A 214 10.86 7.09 -2.95
CA GLY A 214 10.20 7.21 -4.26
C GLY A 214 11.00 6.60 -5.42
N TRP A 215 12.15 6.00 -5.16
CA TRP A 215 12.91 5.21 -6.14
C TRP A 215 13.01 3.75 -5.70
N ARG A 216 13.08 2.85 -6.68
CA ARG A 216 13.43 1.45 -6.46
C ARG A 216 14.25 0.90 -7.62
N PHE A 217 14.85 -0.27 -7.44
CA PHE A 217 15.46 -0.98 -8.55
C PHE A 217 14.38 -1.46 -9.52
N GLU A 218 14.62 -1.31 -10.82
CA GLU A 218 13.70 -1.78 -11.86
C GLU A 218 13.59 -3.32 -11.81
N ASP A 219 12.37 -3.85 -11.96
CA ASP A 219 12.10 -5.30 -12.03
C ASP A 219 12.48 -5.88 -13.41
N VAL A 220 13.78 -5.98 -13.63
CA VAL A 220 14.39 -6.59 -14.82
C VAL A 220 15.46 -7.60 -14.42
N GLU A 221 15.81 -8.50 -15.35
CA GLU A 221 16.78 -9.59 -15.11
C GLU A 221 18.13 -9.09 -14.57
N GLU A 222 18.61 -7.96 -15.09
CA GLU A 222 19.82 -7.30 -14.62
C GLU A 222 19.52 -5.82 -14.34
N ASN A 223 19.38 -5.43 -13.07
CA ASN A 223 19.12 -4.04 -12.68
C ASN A 223 20.36 -3.33 -12.11
N PHE A 224 21.44 -4.04 -11.80
CA PHE A 224 22.75 -3.41 -11.55
C PHE A 224 23.81 -3.96 -12.50
N LYS A 225 24.74 -3.08 -12.92
CA LYS A 225 25.92 -3.40 -13.72
C LYS A 225 27.10 -2.57 -13.21
N ILE A 226 28.17 -3.23 -12.78
CA ILE A 226 29.39 -2.62 -12.24
C ILE A 226 30.62 -3.15 -12.97
N GLN A 227 31.55 -2.25 -13.30
CA GLN A 227 32.80 -2.58 -13.95
C GLN A 227 33.95 -1.83 -13.28
N ASP A 228 35.00 -2.57 -12.90
CA ASP A 228 36.25 -2.03 -12.40
C ASP A 228 37.20 -1.69 -13.55
N TYR A 229 38.01 -0.63 -13.37
CA TYR A 229 39.03 -0.22 -14.34
C TYR A 229 40.33 0.21 -13.64
N ALA A 230 41.45 -0.37 -14.06
CA ALA A 230 42.79 0.04 -13.62
C ALA A 230 43.26 1.37 -14.24
N THR A 231 42.62 1.83 -15.32
CA THR A 231 42.91 3.11 -15.98
C THR A 231 41.60 3.75 -16.39
N ALA A 232 41.55 5.09 -16.43
CA ALA A 232 40.36 5.82 -16.87
C ALA A 232 39.83 5.27 -18.21
N PRO A 233 38.59 4.76 -18.27
CA PRO A 233 38.03 4.23 -19.49
C PRO A 233 37.71 5.34 -20.49
N SER A 234 37.59 4.97 -21.76
CA SER A 234 37.18 5.86 -22.85
C SER A 234 36.29 5.13 -23.85
N GLY A 235 35.56 5.89 -24.67
CA GLY A 235 34.60 5.32 -25.62
C GLY A 235 33.22 5.17 -24.98
N ASN A 236 32.39 4.26 -25.46
CA ASN A 236 31.14 3.93 -24.77
C ASN A 236 31.35 2.71 -23.88
N PRO A 237 30.70 2.64 -22.70
CA PRO A 237 30.66 1.40 -21.94
C PRO A 237 30.07 0.31 -22.83
N ALA A 238 30.70 -0.86 -22.87
CA ALA A 238 30.29 -1.93 -23.76
C ALA A 238 29.02 -2.61 -23.20
N PRO A 239 27.86 -2.49 -23.87
CA PRO A 239 26.62 -3.07 -23.36
C PRO A 239 26.76 -4.59 -23.22
N GLY A 240 26.33 -5.14 -22.08
CA GLY A 240 26.35 -6.58 -21.80
C GLY A 240 27.69 -7.17 -21.35
N LEU A 241 28.77 -6.38 -21.30
CA LEU A 241 30.13 -6.84 -20.95
C LEU A 241 30.61 -6.42 -19.55
N PHE A 242 29.70 -5.98 -18.69
CA PHE A 242 30.03 -5.68 -17.29
C PHE A 242 30.40 -6.96 -16.54
N ALA A 243 31.53 -6.93 -15.83
CA ALA A 243 32.04 -8.05 -15.06
C ALA A 243 31.11 -8.43 -13.89
N TYR A 244 30.46 -7.45 -13.26
CA TYR A 244 29.54 -7.66 -12.14
C TYR A 244 28.17 -7.16 -12.52
N LYS A 245 27.17 -8.04 -12.51
CA LYS A 245 25.79 -7.70 -12.87
C LYS A 245 24.81 -8.70 -12.26
N GLY A 246 23.58 -8.26 -12.08
CA GLY A 246 22.51 -9.08 -11.51
C GLY A 246 21.31 -8.25 -11.10
N ASN A 247 20.51 -8.80 -10.20
CA ASN A 247 19.28 -8.21 -9.71
C ASN A 247 19.37 -7.92 -8.20
N ALA A 248 18.97 -6.71 -7.82
CA ALA A 248 18.75 -6.28 -6.45
C ALA A 248 17.24 -6.02 -6.22
N THR A 249 16.72 -6.38 -5.05
CA THR A 249 15.27 -6.33 -4.75
C THR A 249 14.88 -5.41 -3.61
N GLU A 250 15.87 -4.92 -2.85
CA GLU A 250 15.67 -3.99 -1.73
C GLU A 250 16.13 -2.60 -2.13
N ASP A 251 15.74 -1.55 -1.40
CA ASP A 251 16.12 -0.16 -1.70
C ASP A 251 17.59 0.14 -1.40
N SER A 252 18.31 -0.83 -0.83
CA SER A 252 19.77 -0.82 -0.66
C SER A 252 20.39 -2.12 -1.16
N PHE A 253 21.56 -2.02 -1.77
CA PHE A 253 22.29 -3.16 -2.30
C PHE A 253 23.79 -2.97 -2.10
N SER A 254 24.50 -4.04 -1.75
CA SER A 254 25.96 -4.03 -1.63
C SER A 254 26.61 -5.17 -2.39
N ILE A 255 27.76 -4.89 -3.01
CA ILE A 255 28.58 -5.87 -3.70
C ILE A 255 30.06 -5.67 -3.40
N VAL A 256 30.79 -6.78 -3.30
CA VAL A 256 32.24 -6.79 -3.13
C VAL A 256 32.90 -7.02 -4.49
N VAL A 257 33.74 -6.09 -4.93
CA VAL A 257 34.48 -6.15 -6.20
C VAL A 257 35.98 -5.91 -5.95
N PRO A 258 36.89 -6.35 -6.83
CA PRO A 258 38.30 -6.01 -6.74
C PRO A 258 38.51 -4.49 -6.66
N ALA A 259 39.52 -4.09 -5.89
CA ALA A 259 39.96 -2.72 -5.81
C ALA A 259 40.54 -2.26 -7.15
N ALA A 260 40.10 -1.10 -7.62
CA ALA A 260 40.53 -0.49 -8.87
C ALA A 260 40.54 1.03 -8.75
N ASP A 261 41.14 1.71 -9.73
CA ASP A 261 41.29 3.16 -9.73
C ASP A 261 39.99 3.87 -10.15
N TYR A 262 39.12 3.19 -10.90
CA TYR A 262 37.84 3.72 -11.38
C TYR A 262 36.76 2.65 -11.42
N TYR A 263 35.51 3.07 -11.27
CA TYR A 263 34.34 2.21 -11.40
C TYR A 263 33.27 2.82 -12.30
N GLY A 264 32.74 2.03 -13.22
CA GLY A 264 31.46 2.31 -13.87
C GLY A 264 30.36 1.64 -13.05
N VAL A 265 29.40 2.43 -12.53
CA VAL A 265 28.26 1.92 -11.76
C VAL A 265 26.99 2.37 -12.46
N HIS A 266 26.29 1.42 -13.08
CA HIS A 266 25.07 1.63 -13.85
C HIS A 266 23.93 0.83 -13.24
N ILE A 267 22.88 1.52 -12.84
CA ILE A 267 21.70 0.95 -12.19
C ILE A 267 20.48 1.25 -13.07
N ASN A 268 19.63 0.26 -13.28
CA ASN A 268 18.29 0.49 -13.77
C ASN A 268 17.39 0.71 -12.55
N VAL A 269 16.76 1.87 -12.53
CA VAL A 269 15.88 2.28 -11.44
C VAL A 269 14.53 2.63 -12.02
N GLU A 270 13.53 2.73 -11.17
CA GLU A 270 12.24 3.32 -11.52
C GLU A 270 11.79 4.25 -10.39
N TRP A 271 11.11 5.33 -10.77
CA TRP A 271 10.56 6.30 -9.82
C TRP A 271 9.05 6.28 -9.82
N GLU A 272 8.50 6.60 -8.66
CA GLU A 272 7.06 6.59 -8.42
C GLU A 272 6.42 7.90 -8.92
N ARG A 273 5.52 7.80 -9.91
CA ARG A 273 4.65 8.89 -10.35
C ARG A 273 3.21 8.63 -9.93
N CYS A 274 2.77 9.30 -8.88
CA CYS A 274 1.37 9.27 -8.44
C CYS A 274 0.59 10.47 -9.00
N GLU A 275 -0.52 10.21 -9.70
CA GLU A 275 -1.47 11.23 -10.16
C GLU A 275 -2.49 11.65 -9.08
#